data_AF-A0A929ILY1-F1
#
_entry.id   AF-A0A929ILY1-F1
#
_cell.length_a   1.000
_cell.length_b   1.000
_cell.length_c   1.000
_cell.angle_alpha   90.00
_cell.angle_beta   90.00
_cell.angle_gamma   90.00
#
_symmetry.space_group_name_H-M   'P 1'
#
loop_
_entity.id
_entity.type
_entity.pdbx_description
1 polymer ?
#
loop_
_entity_poly.entity_id
_entity_poly.type
_entity_poly.pdbx_seq_one_letter_code
_entity_poly.pdbx_strand_id
1 'polypeptide(L)'
;MIRRLYVLFSPTPLLLFVLLLVYMGTLEGWGAWAAGPMILPVVVYSAVYGVYGIWLSARAESVRWRTLLATSAVLSGSVAIWLPVQGLTRMF
;
A
#
# COMPACT_ATOMS: atom_id res chain seq x y z
N MET A 1 -0.01 19.24 11.88
CA MET A 1 -0.99 18.18 12.21
C MET A 1 -1.06 17.12 11.12
N ILE A 2 -1.43 17.48 9.87
CA ILE A 2 -1.60 16.56 8.73
C ILE A 2 -0.40 15.62 8.50
N ARG A 3 0.84 16.13 8.53
CA ARG A 3 2.06 15.30 8.36
C ARG A 3 2.20 14.20 9.40
N ARG A 4 1.78 14.44 10.65
CA ARG A 4 1.84 13.45 11.74
C ARG A 4 0.79 12.36 11.55
N LEU A 5 -0.43 12.75 11.19
CA LEU A 5 -1.51 11.81 10.87
C LEU A 5 -1.10 10.90 9.71
N TYR A 6 -0.54 11.48 8.64
CA TYR A 6 -0.05 10.71 7.51
C TYR A 6 0.97 9.64 7.92
N VAL A 7 1.99 10.01 8.71
CA VAL A 7 3.00 9.03 9.16
C VAL A 7 2.36 7.95 10.03
N LEU A 8 1.45 8.32 10.94
CA LEU A 8 0.75 7.38 11.81
C LEU A 8 -0.08 6.35 11.03
N PHE A 9 -0.75 6.79 9.96
CA PHE A 9 -1.59 5.94 9.13
C PHE A 9 -0.86 5.34 7.93
N SER A 10 0.40 5.70 7.67
CA SER A 10 1.18 5.12 6.57
C SER A 10 1.28 3.59 6.56
N PRO A 11 1.21 2.86 7.70
CA PRO A 11 1.20 1.39 7.67
C PRO A 11 -0.14 0.78 7.27
N THR A 12 -1.24 1.54 7.25
CA THR A 12 -2.58 0.97 7.05
C THR A 12 -2.75 0.23 5.72
N PRO A 13 -2.23 0.69 4.56
CA PRO A 13 -2.41 -0.05 3.31
C PRO A 13 -1.72 -1.42 3.35
N LEU A 14 -0.52 -1.47 3.95
CA LEU A 14 0.24 -2.70 4.12
C LEU A 14 -0.46 -3.65 5.09
N LEU A 15 -0.95 -3.15 6.23
CA LEU A 15 -1.68 -3.97 7.20
C LEU A 15 -2.96 -4.54 6.61
N LEU A 16 -3.74 -3.73 5.89
CA LEU A 16 -4.95 -4.19 5.20
C LEU A 16 -4.63 -5.25 4.16
N PHE A 17 -3.53 -5.09 3.43
CA PHE A 17 -3.09 -6.08 2.45
C PHE A 17 -2.72 -7.41 3.11
N VAL A 18 -1.95 -7.39 4.20
CA VAL A 18 -1.60 -8.61 4.95
C VAL A 18 -2.85 -9.29 5.50
N LEU A 19 -3.78 -8.53 6.11
CA LEU A 19 -5.04 -9.06 6.61
C LEU A 19 -5.87 -9.70 5.49
N LEU A 20 -5.92 -9.06 4.32
CA LEU A 20 -6.61 -9.59 3.16
C LEU A 20 -5.98 -10.89 2.67
N LEU A 21 -4.66 -10.99 2.62
CA LEU A 21 -3.97 -12.24 2.24
C LEU A 21 -4.27 -13.38 3.21
N VAL A 22 -4.27 -13.10 4.52
CA VAL A 22 -4.64 -14.08 5.54
C VAL A 22 -6.08 -14.54 5.35
N TYR A 23 -7.01 -13.60 5.16
CA TYR A 23 -8.41 -13.91 4.89
C TYR A 23 -8.59 -14.76 3.63
N MET A 24 -7.94 -14.39 2.53
CA MET A 24 -8.00 -15.14 1.27
C MET A 24 -7.42 -16.55 1.42
N GLY A 25 -6.40 -16.74 2.28
CA GLY A 25 -5.84 -18.05 2.60
C GLY A 25 -6.79 -18.97 3.37
N THR A 26 -7.85 -18.43 3.99
CA THR A 26 -8.89 -19.24 4.66
C THR A 26 -10.08 -19.59 3.75
N LEU A 27 -10.12 -19.09 2.52
CA LEU A 27 -11.21 -19.35 1.59
C LEU A 27 -10.97 -20.63 0.80
N GLU A 28 -12.02 -21.43 0.65
CA GLU A 28 -12.03 -22.63 -0.18
C GLU A 28 -13.11 -22.55 -1.29
N GLY A 29 -12.93 -23.34 -2.34
CA GLY A 29 -13.89 -23.48 -3.43
C GLY A 29 -14.23 -22.16 -4.14
N TRP A 30 -15.52 -21.87 -4.31
CA TRP A 30 -16.02 -20.68 -5.00
C TRP A 30 -15.61 -19.36 -4.32
N GLY A 31 -15.40 -19.36 -3.00
CA GLY A 31 -14.95 -18.18 -2.26
C GLY A 31 -13.54 -17.73 -2.67
N ALA A 32 -12.64 -18.69 -2.90
CA ALA A 32 -11.26 -18.41 -3.32
C ALA A 32 -11.22 -17.81 -4.75
N TRP A 33 -12.08 -18.28 -5.65
CA TRP A 33 -12.18 -17.77 -7.01
C TRP A 33 -12.69 -16.32 -7.05
N ALA A 34 -13.72 -16.00 -6.26
CA ALA A 34 -14.33 -14.67 -6.21
C ALA A 34 -13.49 -13.63 -5.44
N ALA A 35 -12.48 -14.05 -4.67
CA ALA A 35 -11.71 -13.17 -3.81
C ALA A 35 -10.56 -12.41 -4.52
N GLY A 36 -10.13 -12.84 -5.71
CA GLY A 36 -9.07 -12.17 -6.48
C GLY A 36 -9.28 -10.65 -6.66
N PRO A 37 -10.47 -10.18 -7.07
CA PRO A 37 -10.78 -8.76 -7.19
C PRO A 37 -10.77 -7.96 -5.87
N MET A 38 -10.86 -8.61 -4.71
CA MET A 38 -10.85 -7.93 -3.40
C MET A 38 -9.51 -7.27 -3.08
N ILE A 39 -8.45 -7.65 -3.81
CA ILE A 39 -7.12 -7.03 -3.69
C ILE A 39 -7.11 -5.61 -4.28
N LEU A 40 -7.91 -5.34 -5.33
CA LEU A 40 -7.87 -4.07 -6.07
C LEU A 40 -8.14 -2.82 -5.20
N PRO A 41 -9.15 -2.79 -4.32
CA PRO A 41 -9.36 -1.62 -3.45
C PRO A 41 -8.16 -1.30 -2.56
N VAL A 42 -7.48 -2.32 -2.03
CA VAL A 42 -6.30 -2.14 -1.16
C VAL A 42 -5.12 -1.58 -1.96
N VAL A 43 -4.99 -1.99 -3.22
CA VAL A 43 -3.95 -1.55 -4.15
C VAL A 43 -4.15 -0.10 -4.54
N VAL A 44 -5.37 0.27 -4.89
CA VAL A 44 -5.74 1.66 -5.20
C VAL A 44 -5.50 2.54 -3.97
N TYR A 45 -5.91 2.06 -2.78
CA TYR A 45 -5.65 2.77 -1.54
C TYR A 45 -4.15 2.97 -1.29
N SER A 46 -3.34 1.92 -1.44
CA SER A 46 -1.88 1.96 -1.34
C SER A 46 -1.25 2.96 -2.32
N ALA A 47 -1.68 2.96 -3.59
CA ALA A 47 -1.18 3.87 -4.62
C ALA A 47 -1.49 5.33 -4.28
N VAL A 48 -2.74 5.62 -3.93
CA VAL A 48 -3.18 6.97 -3.55
C VAL A 48 -2.41 7.47 -2.33
N TYR A 49 -2.24 6.63 -1.31
CA TYR A 49 -1.51 6.98 -0.10
C TYR A 49 -0.02 7.23 -0.36
N GLY A 50 0.61 6.38 -1.18
CA GLY A 50 2.00 6.53 -1.60
C GLY A 50 2.25 7.83 -2.37
N VAL A 51 1.40 8.16 -3.35
CA VAL A 51 1.49 9.42 -4.12
C VAL A 51 1.32 10.62 -3.20
N TYR A 52 0.38 10.56 -2.26
CA TYR A 52 0.17 11.62 -1.28
C TYR A 52 1.40 11.82 -0.38
N GLY A 53 2.05 10.74 0.04
CA GLY A 53 3.31 10.79 0.79
C GLY A 53 4.45 11.43 0.02
N ILE A 54 4.61 11.07 -1.26
CA ILE A 54 5.61 11.69 -2.15
C ILE A 54 5.36 13.19 -2.25
N TRP A 55 4.12 13.61 -2.49
CA TRP A 55 3.73 15.00 -2.56
C TRP A 55 4.00 15.78 -1.26
N LEU A 56 3.67 15.17 -0.11
CA LEU A 56 3.98 15.75 1.21
C LEU A 56 5.49 15.88 1.43
N SER A 57 6.28 14.88 1.01
CA SER A 57 7.74 14.88 1.14
C SER A 57 8.38 15.99 0.30
N ALA A 58 7.89 16.22 -0.92
CA ALA A 58 8.39 17.27 -1.81
C ALA A 58 8.18 18.67 -1.23
N ARG A 59 7.08 18.87 -0.49
CA ARG A 59 6.70 20.12 0.19
C ARG A 59 7.26 20.26 1.61
N ALA A 60 8.09 19.33 2.07
CA ALA A 60 8.72 19.41 3.38
C ALA A 60 9.97 20.31 3.32
N GLU A 61 9.98 21.35 4.15
CA GLU A 61 11.11 22.28 4.30
C GLU A 61 12.27 21.68 5.10
N SER A 62 11.98 20.89 6.13
CA SER A 62 13.01 20.22 6.92
C SER A 62 13.40 18.87 6.31
N VAL A 63 14.69 18.57 6.29
CA VAL A 63 15.24 17.27 5.87
C VAL A 63 14.62 16.12 6.66
N ARG A 64 14.46 16.27 7.99
CA ARG A 64 13.85 15.25 8.86
C ARG A 64 12.42 14.87 8.43
N TRP A 65 11.57 15.85 8.15
CA TRP A 65 10.21 15.54 7.68
C TRP A 65 10.20 14.99 6.27
N ARG A 66 11.10 15.46 5.39
CA ARG A 66 11.21 14.94 4.02
C ARG A 66 11.55 13.45 4.01
N THR A 67 12.54 13.03 4.80
CA THR A 67 12.93 11.62 4.89
C THR A 67 11.83 10.76 5.52
N LEU A 68 11.22 11.19 6.63
CA LEU A 68 10.12 10.46 7.27
C LEU A 68 8.91 10.28 6.35
N LEU A 69 8.54 11.32 5.59
CA LEU A 69 7.42 11.26 4.67
C LEU A 69 7.74 10.37 3.45
N ALA A 70 8.98 10.43 2.95
CA ALA A 70 9.44 9.58 1.86
C ALA A 70 9.46 8.10 2.25
N THR A 71 10.00 7.74 3.43
CA THR A 71 9.98 6.36 3.91
C THR A 71 8.56 5.87 4.16
N SER A 72 7.70 6.72 4.73
CA SER A 72 6.27 6.43 4.91
C SER A 72 5.54 6.23 3.57
N ALA A 73 5.90 7.00 2.54
CA ALA A 73 5.35 6.85 1.19
C ALA A 73 5.75 5.53 0.52
N VAL A 74 7.01 5.11 0.68
CA VAL A 74 7.49 3.82 0.20
C VAL A 74 6.75 2.68 0.91
N LEU A 75 6.62 2.77 2.24
CA LEU A 75 5.89 1.78 3.03
C LEU A 75 4.43 1.66 2.55
N SER A 76 3.72 2.78 2.47
CA SER A 76 2.30 2.81 2.10
C SER A 76 2.06 2.43 0.63
N GLY A 77 2.99 2.75 -0.27
CA GLY A 77 2.92 2.47 -1.71
C GLY A 77 3.45 1.09 -2.13
N SER A 78 4.06 0.34 -1.21
CA SER A 78 4.69 -0.96 -1.50
C SER A 78 3.74 -2.00 -2.11
N VAL A 79 2.49 -2.05 -1.64
CA VAL A 79 1.46 -2.98 -2.13
C VAL A 79 1.12 -2.71 -3.60
N ALA A 80 1.01 -1.44 -3.97
CA ALA A 80 0.74 -1.05 -5.35
C ALA A 80 1.88 -1.42 -6.32
N ILE A 81 3.13 -1.40 -5.84
CA ILE A 81 4.30 -1.79 -6.64
C ILE A 81 4.41 -3.31 -6.77
N TRP A 82 3.99 -4.06 -5.76
CA TRP A 82 4.17 -5.51 -5.70
C TRP A 82 3.32 -6.32 -6.69
N LEU A 83 2.08 -5.88 -6.98
CA LEU A 83 1.18 -6.63 -7.88
C LEU A 83 1.60 -6.66 -9.35
N PRO A 84 2.01 -5.53 -9.97
CA PRO A 84 2.57 -5.55 -11.31
C PRO A 84 3.78 -6.49 -11.40
N VAL A 85 4.62 -6.52 -10.36
CA VAL A 85 5.80 -7.40 -10.29
C VAL A 85 5.39 -8.88 -10.28
N GLN A 86 4.39 -9.26 -9.48
CA GLN A 86 3.88 -10.65 -9.49
C GLN A 86 3.25 -11.05 -10.83
N GLY A 87 2.45 -10.15 -11.43
CA GLY A 87 1.84 -10.38 -12.75
C GLY A 87 2.88 -10.58 -13.84
N LEU A 88 3.94 -9.77 -13.85
CA LEU A 88 5.08 -9.91 -14.77
C LEU A 88 5.84 -11.23 -14.57
N THR A 89 6.12 -11.63 -13.33
CA THR A 89 6.87 -12.87 -13.05
C THR A 89 6.12 -14.17 -13.38
N ARG A 90 4.79 -14.13 -13.53
CA ARG A 90 4.00 -15.31 -13.93
C ARG A 90 3.80 -15.40 -15.46
N MET A 91 4.28 -14.41 -16.22
CA MET A 91 4.19 -14.36 -17.68
C MET A 91 5.50 -14.81 -18.39
N PHE A 92 6.58 -15.04 -17.64
CA PHE A 92 7.86 -15.58 -18.12
C PHE A 92 8.13 -16.92 -17.40
#